data_AF-A0A183TTB6-F1
#
_entry.id   AF-A0A183TTB6-F1
#
_cell.length_a   1.000
_cell.length_b   1.000
_cell.length_c   1.000
_cell.angle_alpha   90.00
_cell.angle_beta   90.00
_cell.angle_gamma   90.00
#
_symmetry.space_group_name_H-M   'P 1'
#
loop_
_entity.id
_entity.type
_entity.pdbx_description
1 polymer ?
#
loop_
_entity_poly.entity_id
_entity_poly.type
_entity_poly.pdbx_seq_one_letter_code
_entity_poly.pdbx_strand_id
1 'polypeptide(L)'
;MDGNGVEIVEICEKAELLGRFFASVFTKAPELQLDHDNSGVTDAGPVLEYVLFPEPLVEREVSNFKEANSSGPDDFPAKFLRELAGELSKPQAHILNSFFESGKLPSEWKAANIYPIYKNGARSNVNNYRPVNLTSICCKIMESIIKKVFMKFLEENRLLSELQHGFRQNLSCLSSVLLSTE
;
A
#
# COMPACT_ATOMS: atom_id res chain seq x y z
N MET A 1 -25.07 -6.69 15.32
CA MET A 1 -25.33 -8.01 15.91
C MET A 1 -24.17 -8.93 15.57
N ASP A 2 -23.94 -9.95 16.38
CA ASP A 2 -23.03 -11.04 16.02
C ASP A 2 -23.70 -11.99 14.99
N GLY A 3 -23.03 -13.09 14.64
CA GLY A 3 -23.58 -14.11 13.73
C GLY A 3 -24.79 -14.88 14.28
N ASN A 4 -25.09 -14.75 15.57
CA ASN A 4 -26.19 -15.44 16.27
C ASN A 4 -27.37 -14.49 16.58
N GLY A 5 -27.30 -13.22 16.19
CA GLY A 5 -28.34 -12.21 16.42
C GLY A 5 -28.21 -11.42 17.72
N VAL A 6 -27.16 -11.64 18.52
CA VAL A 6 -26.93 -10.93 19.80
C VAL A 6 -26.51 -9.48 19.52
N GLU A 7 -27.09 -8.53 20.26
CA GLU A 7 -26.66 -7.13 20.20
C GLU A 7 -25.40 -6.91 21.04
N ILE A 8 -24.27 -6.73 20.35
CA ILE A 8 -22.99 -6.37 20.96
C ILE A 8 -23.02 -4.87 21.32
N VAL A 9 -22.87 -4.58 22.61
CA VAL A 9 -22.89 -3.21 23.15
C VAL A 9 -21.48 -2.68 23.39
N GLU A 10 -20.52 -3.53 23.77
CA GLU A 10 -19.17 -3.09 24.12
C GLU A 10 -18.30 -2.66 22.93
N ILE A 11 -17.38 -1.73 23.19
CA ILE A 11 -16.51 -1.16 22.16
C ILE A 11 -15.44 -2.18 21.74
N CYS A 12 -14.84 -2.89 22.70
CA CYS A 12 -13.85 -3.93 22.44
C CYS A 12 -14.44 -5.07 21.61
N GLU A 13 -15.63 -5.56 21.98
CA GLU A 13 -16.33 -6.63 21.25
C GLU A 13 -16.69 -6.22 19.81
N LYS A 14 -17.08 -4.95 19.59
CA LYS A 14 -17.29 -4.40 18.23
C LYS A 14 -16.00 -4.40 17.41
N ALA A 15 -14.88 -4.00 18.01
CA ALA A 15 -13.58 -4.01 17.36
C ALA A 15 -13.13 -5.43 17.01
N GLU A 16 -13.29 -6.39 17.93
CA GLU A 16 -13.01 -7.81 17.66
C GLU A 16 -13.90 -8.39 16.55
N LEU A 17 -15.21 -8.11 16.56
CA LEU A 17 -16.14 -8.59 15.55
C LEU A 17 -15.74 -8.08 14.15
N LEU A 18 -15.42 -6.79 14.03
CA LEU A 18 -14.92 -6.18 12.79
C LEU A 18 -13.56 -6.77 12.38
N GLY A 19 -12.64 -6.96 13.32
CA GLY A 19 -11.33 -7.58 13.07
C GLY A 19 -11.43 -9.02 12.55
N ARG A 20 -12.23 -9.86 13.22
CA ARG A 20 -12.54 -11.24 12.80
C ARG A 20 -13.20 -11.27 11.42
N PHE A 21 -14.18 -10.39 11.18
CA PHE A 21 -14.85 -10.28 9.88
C PHE A 21 -13.87 -9.87 8.77
N PHE A 22 -13.10 -8.80 8.95
CA PHE A 22 -12.11 -8.36 7.97
C PHE A 22 -11.07 -9.46 7.69
N ALA A 23 -10.53 -10.12 8.73
CA ALA A 23 -9.61 -11.24 8.56
C ALA A 23 -10.23 -12.43 7.80
N SER A 24 -11.55 -12.67 7.92
CA SER A 24 -12.24 -13.75 7.20
C SER A 24 -12.47 -13.47 5.70
N VAL A 25 -12.43 -12.21 5.26
CA VAL A 25 -12.59 -11.82 3.84
C VAL A 25 -11.28 -11.47 3.13
N PHE A 26 -10.14 -11.48 3.84
CA PHE A 26 -8.82 -11.36 3.22
C PHE A 26 -8.34 -12.70 2.67
N THR A 27 -8.02 -12.74 1.38
CA THR A 27 -7.33 -13.87 0.76
C THR A 27 -5.96 -14.07 1.42
N LYS A 28 -5.72 -15.25 1.99
CA LYS A 28 -4.36 -15.67 2.34
C LYS A 28 -3.59 -15.92 1.06
N ALA A 29 -2.65 -15.05 0.74
CA ALA A 29 -1.69 -15.34 -0.33
C ALA A 29 -0.88 -16.60 0.04
N PRO A 30 -0.54 -17.46 -0.94
CA PRO A 30 0.49 -18.47 -0.70
C PRO A 30 1.81 -17.76 -0.39
N GLU A 31 2.66 -18.39 0.41
CA GLU A 31 4.05 -17.94 0.55
C GLU A 31 4.73 -18.02 -0.81
N LEU A 32 5.44 -16.97 -1.21
CA LEU A 32 6.20 -16.94 -2.47
C LEU A 32 7.42 -17.86 -2.34
N GLN A 33 7.21 -19.14 -2.64
CA GLN A 33 8.29 -20.08 -2.89
C GLN A 33 8.93 -19.69 -4.23
N LEU A 34 10.02 -18.92 -4.12
CA LEU A 34 10.93 -18.64 -5.22
C LEU A 34 11.76 -19.91 -5.46
N ASP A 35 11.18 -20.88 -6.15
CA ASP A 35 11.86 -22.08 -6.58
C ASP A 35 13.08 -21.67 -7.44
N HIS A 36 14.28 -22.00 -6.97
CA HIS A 36 15.55 -21.60 -7.59
C HIS A 36 15.88 -22.36 -8.90
N ASP A 37 14.88 -22.94 -9.55
CA ASP A 37 14.98 -23.63 -10.84
C ASP A 37 15.13 -22.61 -11.98
N ASN A 38 16.37 -22.12 -12.16
CA ASN A 38 16.83 -21.30 -13.29
C ASN A 38 16.78 -22.05 -14.66
N SER A 39 15.95 -23.08 -14.81
CA SER A 39 15.94 -24.03 -15.93
C SER A 39 14.88 -23.75 -17.00
N GLY A 40 13.91 -22.87 -16.73
CA GLY A 40 12.77 -22.62 -17.63
C GLY A 40 12.79 -21.31 -18.44
N VAL A 41 13.51 -20.28 -17.99
CA VAL A 41 13.42 -18.92 -18.57
C VAL A 41 14.56 -18.66 -19.53
N THR A 42 14.37 -18.97 -20.82
CA THR A 42 15.37 -18.74 -21.88
C THR A 42 15.45 -17.29 -22.37
N ASP A 43 14.39 -16.52 -22.11
CA ASP A 43 14.34 -15.07 -22.26
C ASP A 43 13.51 -14.53 -21.10
N ALA A 44 14.11 -13.69 -20.25
CA ALA A 44 13.44 -13.06 -19.12
C ALA A 44 12.67 -11.79 -19.53
N GLY A 45 12.82 -11.34 -20.79
CA GLY A 45 12.41 -10.02 -21.22
C GLY A 45 13.21 -8.92 -20.51
N PRO A 46 12.65 -7.70 -20.42
CA PRO A 46 13.26 -6.63 -19.65
C PRO A 46 13.18 -6.94 -18.15
N VAL A 47 14.23 -6.59 -17.41
CA VAL A 47 14.35 -6.80 -15.95
C VAL A 47 14.54 -5.46 -15.25
N LEU A 48 13.82 -5.24 -14.14
CA LEU A 48 14.06 -4.11 -13.25
C LEU A 48 15.11 -4.49 -12.20
N GLU A 49 16.38 -4.25 -12.51
CA GLU A 49 17.51 -4.70 -11.68
C GLU A 49 17.53 -4.10 -10.26
N TYR A 50 17.16 -2.83 -10.12
CA TYR A 50 17.26 -2.13 -8.83
C TYR A 50 16.28 -0.93 -8.70
N VAL A 51 16.04 -0.52 -7.45
CA VAL A 51 15.37 0.74 -7.09
C VAL A 51 16.30 1.54 -6.18
N LEU A 52 16.58 2.80 -6.53
CA LEU A 52 17.36 3.72 -5.69
C LEU A 52 16.44 4.73 -5.00
N PHE A 53 16.85 5.13 -3.79
CA PHE A 53 16.19 6.16 -2.98
C PHE A 53 17.15 7.35 -2.80
N PRO A 54 17.45 8.14 -3.85
CA PRO A 54 18.36 9.28 -3.73
C PRO A 54 17.71 10.44 -2.95
N GLU A 55 18.53 11.17 -2.20
CA GLU A 55 18.14 12.27 -1.29
C GLU A 55 17.13 13.27 -1.91
N PRO A 56 17.33 13.85 -3.12
CA PRO A 56 16.37 14.78 -3.72
C PRO A 56 15.04 14.12 -4.15
N LEU A 57 15.02 12.81 -4.39
CA LEU A 57 13.78 12.08 -4.65
C LEU A 57 13.01 11.89 -3.34
N VAL A 58 13.68 11.45 -2.29
CA VAL A 58 13.07 11.27 -0.96
C VAL A 58 12.51 12.59 -0.43
N GLU A 59 13.29 13.67 -0.48
CA GLU A 59 12.84 15.02 -0.10
C GLU A 59 11.58 15.44 -0.83
N ARG A 60 11.52 15.20 -2.15
CA ARG A 60 10.36 15.55 -2.98
C ARG A 60 9.13 14.71 -2.63
N GLU A 61 9.28 13.42 -2.35
CA GLU A 61 8.16 12.56 -1.96
C GLU A 61 7.63 12.91 -0.56
N VAL A 62 8.53 13.20 0.39
CA VAL A 62 8.21 13.73 1.73
C VAL A 62 7.47 15.08 1.62
N SER A 63 7.98 15.98 0.79
CA SER A 63 7.39 17.32 0.57
C SER A 63 5.99 17.28 -0.02
N ASN A 64 5.70 16.30 -0.89
CA ASN A 64 4.38 16.08 -1.49
C ASN A 64 3.41 15.32 -0.56
N PHE A 65 3.85 14.85 0.60
CA PHE A 65 3.00 14.08 1.51
C PHE A 65 1.95 14.97 2.18
N LYS A 66 0.69 14.53 2.22
CA LYS A 66 -0.42 15.34 2.75
C LYS A 66 -0.35 15.42 4.27
N GLU A 67 -0.38 16.65 4.80
CA GLU A 67 -0.31 16.94 6.24
C GLU A 67 -1.44 16.27 7.04
N ALA A 68 -2.61 16.07 6.42
CA ALA A 68 -3.78 15.41 7.00
C ALA A 68 -3.75 13.86 6.96
N ASN A 69 -2.62 13.25 6.61
CA ASN A 69 -2.47 11.80 6.64
C ASN A 69 -2.22 11.31 8.07
N SER A 70 -3.15 10.52 8.61
CA SER A 70 -3.02 9.87 9.91
C SER A 70 -1.79 8.95 10.00
N SER A 71 -1.17 8.94 11.17
CA SER A 71 -0.03 8.07 11.54
C SER A 71 -0.35 6.58 11.43
N GLY A 72 0.68 5.74 11.35
CA GLY A 72 0.57 4.29 11.45
C GLY A 72 0.73 3.80 12.90
N PRO A 73 1.11 2.53 13.11
CA PRO A 73 1.45 1.99 14.44
C PRO A 73 2.72 2.60 15.05
N ASP A 74 3.43 3.44 14.30
CA ASP A 74 4.59 4.22 14.70
C ASP A 74 4.23 5.59 15.30
N ASP A 75 2.94 5.95 15.32
CA ASP A 75 2.36 7.26 15.72
C ASP A 75 2.99 8.51 15.05
N PHE A 76 3.89 8.31 14.09
CA PHE A 76 4.74 9.36 13.52
C PHE A 76 3.95 10.34 12.63
N PRO A 77 3.86 11.64 12.98
CA PRO A 77 2.98 12.57 12.25
C PRO A 77 3.50 12.95 10.86
N ALA A 78 2.61 12.96 9.86
CA ALA A 78 2.91 13.42 8.49
C ALA A 78 3.52 14.84 8.44
N LYS A 79 3.08 15.70 9.36
CA LYS A 79 3.51 17.08 9.49
C LYS A 79 5.00 17.20 9.80
N PHE A 80 5.50 16.44 10.77
CA PHE A 80 6.90 16.49 11.22
C PHE A 80 7.87 16.14 10.09
N LEU A 81 7.59 15.06 9.35
CA LEU A 81 8.40 14.63 8.21
C LEU A 81 8.58 15.74 7.17
N ARG A 82 7.51 16.49 6.90
CA ARG A 82 7.46 17.50 5.85
C ARG A 82 7.96 18.87 6.28
N GLU A 83 7.75 19.27 7.53
CA GLU A 83 8.35 20.49 8.08
C GLU A 83 9.88 20.37 8.20
N LEU A 84 10.40 19.14 8.35
CA LEU A 84 11.84 18.83 8.39
C LEU A 84 12.31 18.08 7.13
N ALA A 85 11.65 18.27 5.98
CA ALA A 85 11.92 17.48 4.77
C ALA A 85 13.38 17.52 4.31
N GLY A 86 14.00 18.71 4.28
CA GLY A 86 15.39 18.89 3.86
C GLY A 86 16.43 18.30 4.83
N GLU A 87 16.12 18.28 6.13
CA GLU A 87 17.02 17.73 7.16
C GLU A 87 16.90 16.19 7.26
N LEU A 88 15.70 15.65 7.00
CA LEU A 88 15.41 14.23 7.15
C LEU A 88 15.53 13.43 5.84
N SER A 89 15.50 14.08 4.66
CA SER A 89 15.61 13.42 3.35
C SER A 89 16.86 12.55 3.23
N LYS A 90 18.00 13.06 3.70
CA LYS A 90 19.30 12.40 3.66
C LYS A 90 19.38 11.15 4.56
N PRO A 91 19.12 11.21 5.88
CA PRO A 91 19.10 9.99 6.70
C PRO A 91 18.01 9.01 6.25
N GLN A 92 16.84 9.48 5.81
CA GLN A 92 15.82 8.61 5.23
C GLN A 92 16.31 7.91 3.97
N ALA A 93 16.98 8.62 3.05
CA ALA A 93 17.57 8.01 1.85
C ALA A 93 18.53 6.86 2.21
N HIS A 94 19.46 7.09 3.15
CA HIS A 94 20.37 6.02 3.61
C HIS A 94 19.61 4.81 4.20
N ILE A 95 18.59 5.06 5.03
CA ILE A 95 17.75 4.01 5.63
C ILE A 95 16.96 3.23 4.57
N LEU A 96 16.33 3.91 3.61
CA LEU A 96 15.51 3.28 2.57
C LEU A 96 16.33 2.41 1.62
N ASN A 97 17.52 2.88 1.18
CA ASN A 97 18.42 2.05 0.38
C ASN A 97 18.88 0.81 1.19
N SER A 98 19.24 0.98 2.47
CA SER A 98 19.66 -0.14 3.33
C SER A 98 18.55 -1.16 3.59
N PHE A 99 17.30 -0.73 3.77
CA PHE A 99 16.14 -1.62 3.88
C PHE A 99 15.86 -2.39 2.59
N PHE A 100 16.03 -1.75 1.42
CA PHE A 100 15.84 -2.41 0.13
C PHE A 100 16.95 -3.43 -0.16
N GLU A 101 18.21 -3.06 0.04
CA GLU A 101 19.39 -3.93 -0.14
C GLU A 101 19.38 -5.14 0.81
N SER A 102 19.00 -4.94 2.07
CA SER A 102 19.00 -6.02 3.08
C SER A 102 17.73 -6.88 3.11
N GLY A 103 16.67 -6.47 2.40
CA GLY A 103 15.34 -7.09 2.45
C GLY A 103 14.64 -6.99 3.81
N LYS A 104 15.14 -6.16 4.75
CA LYS A 104 14.71 -6.16 6.16
C LYS A 104 14.01 -4.85 6.53
N LEU A 105 12.68 -4.91 6.57
CA LEU A 105 11.82 -3.85 7.11
C LEU A 105 11.54 -4.04 8.62
N PRO A 106 11.35 -2.94 9.38
CA PRO A 106 10.89 -2.96 10.78
C PRO A 106 9.57 -3.73 10.97
N SER A 107 9.31 -4.19 12.19
CA SER A 107 8.05 -4.84 12.59
C SER A 107 6.85 -3.91 12.39
N GLU A 108 7.04 -2.63 12.72
CA GLU A 108 6.03 -1.58 12.75
C GLU A 108 5.58 -1.17 11.35
N TRP A 109 6.46 -1.36 10.34
CA TRP A 109 6.15 -1.12 8.93
C TRP A 109 5.40 -2.30 8.29
N LYS A 110 5.48 -3.49 8.89
CA LYS A 110 4.69 -4.68 8.51
C LYS A 110 3.33 -4.73 9.19
N ALA A 111 3.07 -3.80 10.12
CA ALA A 111 1.81 -3.65 10.84
C ALA A 111 0.99 -2.46 10.30
N ALA A 112 -0.31 -2.45 10.59
CA ALA A 112 -1.19 -1.33 10.26
C ALA A 112 -2.31 -1.18 11.29
N ASN A 113 -2.67 0.06 11.63
CA ASN A 113 -3.86 0.33 12.42
C ASN A 113 -5.08 0.27 11.50
N ILE A 114 -6.01 -0.66 11.75
CA ILE A 114 -7.18 -0.90 10.89
C ILE A 114 -8.37 -0.07 11.35
N TYR A 115 -8.78 0.91 10.54
CA TYR A 115 -9.95 1.75 10.81
C TYR A 115 -11.18 1.29 10.01
N PRO A 116 -12.30 0.94 10.67
CA PRO A 116 -13.53 0.52 9.99
C PRO A 116 -14.32 1.73 9.47
N ILE A 117 -14.27 1.98 8.16
CA ILE A 117 -15.07 3.05 7.54
C ILE A 117 -16.42 2.50 7.08
N TYR A 118 -17.51 3.07 7.60
CA TYR A 118 -18.87 2.78 7.15
C TYR A 118 -19.08 3.13 5.66
N LYS A 119 -19.75 2.25 4.92
CA LYS A 119 -20.00 2.35 3.47
C LYS A 119 -21.44 2.79 3.20
N ASN A 120 -22.42 1.93 3.46
CA ASN A 120 -23.86 2.14 3.21
C ASN A 120 -24.70 1.06 3.92
N GLY A 121 -26.03 1.19 3.97
CA GLY A 121 -26.92 0.17 4.54
C GLY A 121 -27.12 0.26 6.06
N ALA A 122 -27.17 -0.88 6.75
CA ALA A 122 -27.41 -0.94 8.19
C ALA A 122 -26.08 -0.93 8.98
N ARG A 123 -25.92 0.05 9.89
CA ARG A 123 -24.72 0.18 10.76
C ARG A 123 -24.52 -0.98 11.74
N SER A 124 -25.54 -1.80 11.97
CA SER A 124 -25.49 -2.99 12.84
C SER A 124 -24.89 -4.24 12.19
N ASN A 125 -24.54 -4.18 10.89
CA ASN A 125 -23.97 -5.27 10.10
C ASN A 125 -22.54 -4.94 9.65
N VAL A 126 -21.57 -5.80 9.98
CA VAL A 126 -20.14 -5.61 9.68
C VAL A 126 -19.79 -5.58 8.18
N ASN A 127 -20.59 -6.22 7.32
CA ASN A 127 -20.40 -6.19 5.87
C ASN A 127 -20.54 -4.77 5.27
N ASN A 128 -21.17 -3.86 6.02
CA ASN A 128 -21.38 -2.47 5.63
C ASN A 128 -20.21 -1.55 5.99
N TYR A 129 -19.08 -2.12 6.42
CA TYR A 129 -17.84 -1.42 6.72
C TYR A 129 -16.70 -1.94 5.83
N ARG A 130 -15.78 -1.05 5.44
CA ARG A 130 -14.52 -1.40 4.79
C ARG A 130 -13.35 -1.17 5.76
N PRO A 131 -12.34 -2.06 5.81
CA PRO A 131 -11.09 -1.76 6.49
C PRO A 131 -10.34 -0.67 5.73
N VAL A 132 -9.69 0.24 6.45
CA VAL A 132 -8.64 1.12 5.93
C VAL A 132 -7.40 0.94 6.80
N ASN A 133 -6.32 0.51 6.17
CA ASN A 133 -5.06 0.19 6.83
C ASN A 133 -4.18 1.44 6.91
N LEU A 134 -3.89 1.91 8.11
CA LEU A 134 -2.90 2.97 8.34
C LEU A 134 -1.54 2.33 8.64
N THR A 135 -0.68 2.21 7.62
CA THR A 135 0.74 1.83 7.76
C THR A 135 1.62 3.03 8.13
N SER A 136 2.87 2.78 8.54
CA SER A 136 3.88 3.83 8.78
C SER A 136 4.00 4.80 7.59
N ILE A 137 4.24 6.09 7.87
CA ILE A 137 4.38 7.10 6.82
C ILE A 137 5.70 6.93 6.05
N CYS A 138 6.78 6.57 6.74
CA CYS A 138 8.05 6.26 6.11
C CYS A 138 7.96 5.05 5.18
N CYS A 139 7.13 4.05 5.53
CA CYS A 139 6.77 2.95 4.63
C CYS A 139 6.05 3.46 3.37
N LYS A 140 5.02 4.31 3.52
CA LYS A 140 4.28 4.92 2.40
C LYS A 140 5.16 5.76 1.46
N ILE A 141 6.23 6.39 1.97
CA ILE A 141 7.22 7.10 1.16
C ILE A 141 8.04 6.11 0.31
N MET A 142 8.51 5.02 0.91
CA MET A 142 9.20 3.93 0.21
C MET A 142 8.31 3.30 -0.89
N GLU A 143 7.06 3.00 -0.55
CA GLU A 143 6.02 2.51 -1.47
C GLU A 143 5.78 3.47 -2.65
N SER A 144 5.72 4.79 -2.40
CA SER A 144 5.56 5.80 -3.46
C SER A 144 6.72 5.78 -4.47
N ILE A 145 7.95 5.66 -3.97
CA ILE A 145 9.16 5.61 -4.81
C ILE A 145 9.19 4.30 -5.63
N ILE A 146 9.01 3.15 -4.97
CA ILE A 146 8.96 1.84 -5.64
C ILE A 146 7.86 1.83 -6.70
N LYS A 147 6.65 2.28 -6.36
CA LYS A 147 5.53 2.36 -7.32
C LYS A 147 5.86 3.22 -8.53
N LYS A 148 6.52 4.37 -8.35
CA LYS A 148 6.88 5.27 -9.46
C LYS A 148 7.90 4.64 -10.40
N VAL A 149 8.91 3.95 -9.87
CA VAL A 149 9.90 3.22 -10.70
C VAL A 149 9.24 2.01 -11.39
N PHE A 150 8.48 1.20 -10.66
CA PHE A 150 7.83 0.01 -11.18
C PHE A 150 6.77 0.32 -12.26
N MET A 151 5.90 1.31 -12.04
CA MET A 151 4.93 1.73 -13.06
C MET A 151 5.63 2.30 -14.31
N LYS A 152 6.70 3.11 -14.15
CA LYS A 152 7.47 3.61 -15.30
C LYS A 152 8.02 2.44 -16.13
N PHE A 153 8.66 1.48 -15.47
CA PHE A 153 9.21 0.29 -16.10
C PHE A 153 8.15 -0.55 -16.82
N LEU A 154 6.98 -0.76 -16.21
CA LEU A 154 5.88 -1.53 -16.81
C LEU A 154 5.31 -0.85 -18.07
N GLU A 155 5.16 0.48 -18.06
CA GLU A 155 4.61 1.25 -19.18
C GLU A 155 5.64 1.36 -20.33
N GLU A 156 6.91 1.66 -20.03
CA GLU A 156 7.98 1.76 -21.04
C GLU A 156 8.23 0.45 -21.78
N ASN A 157 8.06 -0.69 -21.10
CA ASN A 157 8.20 -2.03 -21.68
C ASN A 157 6.87 -2.66 -22.16
N ARG A 158 5.75 -1.92 -22.11
CA ARG A 158 4.40 -2.37 -22.51
C ARG A 158 3.95 -3.68 -21.86
N LEU A 159 4.28 -3.85 -20.58
CA LEU A 159 3.99 -5.07 -19.80
C LEU A 159 2.57 -5.05 -19.19
N LEU A 160 1.79 -3.99 -19.43
CA LEU A 160 0.38 -3.88 -19.05
C LEU A 160 -0.51 -4.04 -20.27
N SER A 161 -1.65 -4.72 -20.10
CA SER A 161 -2.68 -4.79 -21.13
C SER A 161 -3.26 -3.39 -21.38
N GLU A 162 -3.50 -3.03 -22.65
CA GLU A 162 -4.17 -1.76 -22.96
C GLU A 162 -5.59 -1.68 -22.39
N LEU A 163 -6.27 -2.83 -22.20
CA LEU A 163 -7.57 -2.91 -21.53
C LEU A 163 -7.49 -2.72 -20.01
N GLN A 164 -6.30 -2.77 -19.41
CA GLN A 164 -6.11 -2.43 -18.00
C GLN A 164 -6.06 -0.91 -17.85
N HIS A 165 -7.18 -0.30 -17.48
CA HIS A 165 -7.26 1.14 -17.17
C HIS A 165 -7.10 1.46 -15.67
N GLY A 166 -7.25 0.46 -14.80
CA GLY A 166 -7.17 0.63 -13.35
C GLY A 166 -5.78 1.03 -12.88
N PHE A 167 -5.70 2.09 -12.07
CA PHE A 167 -4.50 2.60 -11.38
C PHE A 167 -3.32 3.08 -12.26
N ARG A 168 -3.45 3.07 -13.60
CA ARG A 168 -2.52 3.70 -14.55
C ARG A 168 -2.71 5.23 -14.61
N GLN A 169 -1.69 5.94 -15.07
CA GLN A 169 -1.77 7.39 -15.25
C GLN A 169 -2.60 7.74 -16.51
N ASN A 170 -3.33 8.85 -16.48
CA ASN A 170 -4.19 9.36 -17.56
C ASN A 170 -5.36 8.45 -17.99
N LEU A 171 -5.53 7.26 -17.41
CA LEU A 171 -6.67 6.36 -17.63
C LEU A 171 -7.66 6.41 -16.48
N SER A 172 -8.90 6.00 -16.75
CA SER A 172 -10.02 6.07 -15.79
C SER A 172 -11.08 5.00 -16.07
N CYS A 173 -12.04 4.86 -15.14
CA CYS A 173 -13.24 4.06 -15.37
C CYS A 173 -14.02 4.52 -16.61
N LEU A 174 -14.13 5.83 -16.84
CA LEU A 174 -14.83 6.39 -18.01
C LEU A 174 -14.15 5.98 -19.33
N SER A 175 -12.82 6.08 -19.43
CA SER A 175 -12.14 5.65 -20.65
C SER A 175 -12.20 4.14 -20.86
N SER A 176 -12.31 3.35 -19.78
CA SER A 176 -12.51 1.90 -19.86
C SER A 176 -13.89 1.54 -20.38
N VAL A 177 -14.93 2.27 -19.95
CA VAL A 177 -16.30 2.08 -20.43
C VAL A 177 -16.42 2.46 -21.90
N LEU A 178 -15.88 3.62 -22.30
CA LEU A 178 -15.91 4.08 -23.69
C LEU A 178 -15.26 3.06 -24.65
N LEU A 179 -14.06 2.56 -24.31
CA LEU A 179 -13.36 1.54 -25.10
C LEU A 179 -14.11 0.18 -25.14
N SER A 180 -15.00 -0.08 -24.17
CA SER A 180 -15.83 -1.30 -24.14
C SER A 180 -17.18 -1.14 -24.88
N THR A 181 -17.44 0.03 -25.48
CA THR A 181 -18.68 0.34 -26.22
C THR A 181 -18.46 0.57 -27.72
N GLU A 182 -17.24 0.34 -28.21
CA GLU A 182 -16.85 0.37 -29.63
C GLU A 182 -16.72 -1.06 -30.20
#